data_AF-A0A6G4QUT4-F1
#
_entry.id   AF-A0A6G4QUT4-F1
#
_cell.length_a   1.000
_cell.length_b   1.000
_cell.length_c   1.000
_cell.angle_alpha   90.00
_cell.angle_beta   90.00
_cell.angle_gamma   90.00
#
_symmetry.space_group_name_H-M   'P 1'
#
loop_
_entity.id
_entity.type
_entity.pdbx_description
1 polymer ?
#
loop_
_entity_poly.entity_id
_entity_poly.type
_entity_poly.pdbx_seq_one_letter_code
_entity_poly.pdbx_strand_id
1 'polypeptide(L)'
;MGTPRSKNELFENARARWPEQFLILGDQPATPAILTRPPTFETYEAIEQALPPEDEWASLAAWAFLQSLSELVQSNWEAGVGVVRSNDVSFLLFDRNMTSNLSDSSWTQEREIYSRLPLSRPH
;
A
#
# COMPACT_ATOMS: atom_id res chain seq x y z
N MET A 1 -19.17 5.64 6.73
CA MET A 1 -17.76 5.79 6.34
C MET A 1 -17.13 6.94 7.12
N GLY A 2 -16.10 6.68 7.91
CA GLY A 2 -15.36 7.75 8.59
C GLY A 2 -14.39 8.41 7.61
N THR A 3 -14.37 9.73 7.54
CA THR A 3 -13.40 10.43 6.69
C THR A 3 -12.02 10.40 7.35
N PRO A 4 -10.95 10.00 6.65
CA PRO A 4 -9.60 10.09 7.18
C PRO A 4 -9.23 11.54 7.51
N ARG A 5 -8.39 11.75 8.54
CA ARG A 5 -8.05 13.11 8.99
C ARG A 5 -6.85 13.71 8.27
N SER A 6 -5.99 12.87 7.68
CA SER A 6 -4.83 13.29 6.90
C SER A 6 -4.35 12.15 6.00
N LYS A 7 -3.57 12.48 4.97
CA LYS A 7 -2.93 11.48 4.11
C LYS A 7 -1.89 10.64 4.87
N ASN A 8 -1.11 11.25 5.76
CA ASN A 8 -0.14 10.53 6.59
C ASN A 8 -0.84 9.54 7.53
N GLU A 9 -2.01 9.84 8.06
CA GLU A 9 -2.76 8.89 8.89
C GLU A 9 -3.15 7.64 8.09
N LEU A 10 -3.58 7.79 6.84
CA LEU A 10 -3.87 6.63 5.97
C LEU A 10 -2.61 5.80 5.71
N PHE A 11 -1.50 6.45 5.37
CA PHE A 11 -0.23 5.79 5.11
C PHE A 11 0.27 5.02 6.34
N GLU A 12 0.30 5.66 7.51
CA GLU A 12 0.79 5.05 8.74
C GLU A 12 -0.12 3.90 9.22
N ASN A 13 -1.43 4.07 9.12
CA ASN A 13 -2.39 3.02 9.46
C ASN A 13 -2.30 1.83 8.50
N ALA A 14 -2.07 2.07 7.21
CA ALA A 14 -1.83 1.01 6.25
C ALA A 14 -0.53 0.28 6.60
N ARG A 15 0.58 1.01 6.74
CA ARG A 15 1.91 0.47 7.07
C ARG A 15 1.89 -0.43 8.30
N ALA A 16 1.23 0.00 9.38
CA ALA A 16 1.17 -0.73 10.65
C ALA A 16 0.51 -2.13 10.56
N ARG A 17 -0.23 -2.42 9.48
CA ARG A 17 -0.89 -3.72 9.26
C ARG A 17 0.01 -4.73 8.55
N TRP A 18 1.10 -4.28 7.95
CA TRP A 18 2.00 -5.14 7.19
C TRP A 18 3.08 -5.74 8.09
N PRO A 19 3.56 -6.97 7.79
CA PRO A 19 4.80 -7.49 8.33
C PRO A 19 5.95 -6.51 8.15
N GLU A 20 6.90 -6.52 9.09
CA GLU A 20 8.03 -5.60 9.06
C GLU A 20 8.96 -5.90 7.86
N GLN A 21 9.10 -7.17 7.48
CA GLN A 21 10.11 -7.61 6.52
C GLN A 21 9.58 -8.69 5.57
N PHE A 22 10.09 -8.66 4.35
CA PHE A 22 9.83 -9.60 3.26
C PHE A 22 11.15 -10.10 2.70
N LEU A 23 11.35 -11.42 2.67
CA LEU A 23 12.50 -12.02 2.01
C LEU A 23 12.22 -12.16 0.52
N ILE A 24 13.11 -11.68 -0.35
CA ILE A 24 13.02 -11.90 -1.79
C ILE A 24 13.60 -13.28 -2.11
N LEU A 25 12.79 -14.12 -2.75
CA LEU A 25 13.16 -15.50 -3.09
C LEU A 25 13.62 -15.65 -4.55
N GLY A 26 13.35 -14.66 -5.40
CA GLY A 26 13.66 -14.66 -6.83
C GLY A 26 12.45 -14.34 -7.70
N ASP A 27 12.55 -14.59 -8.99
CA ASP A 27 11.46 -14.44 -9.96
C ASP A 27 10.60 -15.71 -10.03
N GLN A 28 9.33 -15.55 -10.37
CA GLN A 28 8.46 -16.67 -10.68
C GLN A 28 8.57 -16.97 -12.19
N PRO A 29 8.97 -18.18 -12.63
CA PRO A 29 9.19 -18.46 -14.05
C PRO A 29 7.95 -18.29 -14.95
N ALA A 30 6.75 -18.28 -14.36
CA ALA A 30 5.47 -18.23 -15.06
C ALA A 30 4.80 -16.85 -15.03
N THR A 31 5.27 -15.91 -14.22
CA THR A 31 4.67 -14.57 -14.06
C THR A 31 5.76 -13.52 -13.87
N PRO A 32 5.55 -12.25 -14.25
CA PRO A 32 6.52 -11.19 -13.97
C PRO A 32 6.60 -10.83 -12.47
N ALA A 33 6.05 -11.65 -11.57
CA ALA A 33 6.00 -11.35 -10.15
C ALA A 33 7.26 -11.86 -9.43
N ILE A 34 7.80 -11.03 -8.55
CA ILE A 34 8.89 -11.40 -7.65
C ILE A 34 8.32 -12.13 -6.44
N LEU A 35 8.85 -13.33 -6.18
CA LEU A 35 8.44 -14.16 -5.06
C LEU A 35 9.00 -13.60 -3.76
N THR A 36 8.13 -13.46 -2.77
CA THR A 36 8.47 -12.98 -1.44
C THR A 36 8.03 -13.95 -0.35
N ARG A 37 8.66 -13.88 0.82
CA ARG A 37 8.22 -14.57 2.04
C ARG A 37 8.03 -13.57 3.19
N PRO A 38 6.81 -13.43 3.75
CA PRO A 38 5.55 -14.01 3.24
C PRO A 38 5.19 -13.45 1.84
N PRO A 39 4.34 -14.12 1.04
CA PRO A 39 3.91 -13.58 -0.25
C PRO A 39 3.14 -12.27 -0.06
N THR A 40 3.53 -11.19 -0.75
CA THR A 40 2.91 -9.86 -0.60
C THR A 40 1.41 -9.87 -0.89
N PHE A 41 0.97 -10.57 -1.93
CA PHE A 41 -0.45 -10.63 -2.30
C PHE A 41 -1.30 -11.40 -1.28
N GLU A 42 -0.85 -12.58 -0.83
CA GLU A 42 -1.54 -13.34 0.23
C GLU A 42 -1.58 -12.55 1.55
N THR A 43 -0.51 -11.79 1.84
CA THR A 43 -0.46 -10.89 2.99
C THR A 43 -1.51 -9.78 2.85
N TYR A 44 -1.66 -9.19 1.66
CA TYR A 44 -2.71 -8.23 1.37
C TYR A 44 -4.11 -8.82 1.56
N GLU A 45 -4.39 -10.00 1.01
CA GLU A 45 -5.69 -10.65 1.14
C GLU A 45 -6.05 -10.89 2.62
N ALA A 46 -5.08 -11.33 3.43
CA ALA A 46 -5.27 -11.51 4.86
C ALA A 46 -5.54 -10.17 5.58
N ILE A 47 -4.86 -9.09 5.20
CA ILE A 47 -5.10 -7.74 5.74
C ILE A 47 -6.51 -7.27 5.34
N GLU A 48 -6.88 -7.38 4.07
CA GLU A 48 -8.17 -6.95 3.53
C GLU A 48 -9.34 -7.69 4.21
N GLN A 49 -9.23 -9.00 4.40
CA GLN A 49 -10.24 -9.80 5.11
C GLN A 49 -10.41 -9.40 6.59
N ALA A 50 -9.38 -8.80 7.20
CA ALA A 50 -9.42 -8.32 8.58
C ALA A 50 -9.96 -6.88 8.70
N LEU A 51 -10.19 -6.17 7.59
CA LEU A 51 -10.75 -4.83 7.60
C LEU A 51 -12.27 -4.85 7.75
N PRO A 52 -12.87 -3.84 8.41
CA PRO A 52 -14.31 -3.65 8.38
C PRO A 52 -14.78 -3.43 6.93
N PRO A 53 -15.82 -4.16 6.45
CA PRO A 53 -16.32 -4.02 5.09
C PRO A 53 -16.75 -2.60 4.70
N GLU A 54 -17.15 -1.79 5.68
CA GLU A 54 -17.55 -0.40 5.52
C GLU A 54 -16.40 0.63 5.51
N ASP A 55 -15.16 0.18 5.74
CA ASP A 55 -13.95 1.02 5.76
C ASP A 55 -13.20 0.98 4.43
N GLU A 56 -13.84 1.51 3.39
CA GLU A 56 -13.29 1.57 2.04
C GLU A 56 -11.94 2.33 1.99
N TRP A 57 -11.74 3.32 2.87
CA TRP A 57 -10.47 4.03 2.97
C TRP A 57 -9.32 3.14 3.43
N ALA A 58 -9.57 2.27 4.41
CA ALA A 58 -8.57 1.30 4.83
C ALA A 58 -8.26 0.28 3.74
N SER A 59 -9.28 -0.19 2.99
CA SER A 59 -9.08 -1.12 1.87
C SER A 59 -8.29 -0.47 0.73
N LEU A 60 -8.65 0.75 0.32
CA LEU A 60 -7.91 1.51 -0.68
C LEU A 60 -6.46 1.77 -0.25
N ALA A 61 -6.25 2.12 1.02
CA ALA A 61 -4.90 2.32 1.56
C ALA A 61 -4.09 1.02 1.61
N ALA A 62 -4.70 -0.12 1.97
CA ALA A 62 -4.03 -1.41 1.94
C ALA A 62 -3.61 -1.79 0.50
N TRP A 63 -4.47 -1.54 -0.48
CA TRP A 63 -4.17 -1.78 -1.90
C TRP A 63 -3.06 -0.86 -2.43
N ALA A 64 -3.13 0.44 -2.13
CA ALA A 64 -2.07 1.39 -2.49
C ALA A 64 -0.73 1.02 -1.85
N PHE A 65 -0.74 0.48 -0.62
CA PHE A 65 0.46 0.01 0.05
C PHE A 65 1.02 -1.27 -0.60
N LEU A 66 0.18 -2.23 -0.98
CA LEU A 66 0.62 -3.43 -1.73
C LEU A 66 1.32 -3.04 -3.03
N GLN A 67 0.75 -2.12 -3.81
CA GLN A 67 1.36 -1.65 -5.07
C GLN A 67 2.73 -1.01 -4.80
N SER A 68 2.80 -0.15 -3.78
CA SER A 68 4.04 0.53 -3.37
C SER A 68 5.12 -0.44 -2.89
N LEU A 69 4.71 -1.46 -2.11
CA LEU A 69 5.60 -2.52 -1.66
C LEU A 69 6.08 -3.39 -2.83
N SER A 70 5.23 -3.67 -3.81
CA SER A 70 5.57 -4.47 -4.99
C SER A 70 6.61 -3.77 -5.86
N GLU A 71 6.50 -2.45 -6.04
CA GLU A 71 7.53 -1.65 -6.72
C GLU A 71 8.85 -1.63 -5.95
N LEU A 72 8.79 -1.53 -4.62
CA LEU A 72 9.98 -1.60 -3.77
C LEU A 72 10.64 -2.99 -3.81
N VAL A 73 9.86 -4.06 -3.88
CA VAL A 73 10.34 -5.43 -4.08
C VAL A 73 11.03 -5.57 -5.42
N GLN A 74 10.41 -5.07 -6.50
CA GLN A 74 11.02 -5.08 -7.83
C GLN A 74 12.37 -4.35 -7.84
N SER A 75 12.42 -3.14 -7.31
CA SER A 75 13.64 -2.32 -7.27
C SER A 75 14.75 -2.96 -6.44
N ASN A 76 14.43 -3.56 -5.28
CA ASN A 76 15.41 -4.25 -4.44
C ASN A 76 15.93 -5.53 -5.11
N TRP A 77 15.06 -6.29 -5.78
CA TRP A 77 15.47 -7.48 -6.51
C TRP A 77 16.45 -7.14 -7.64
N GLU A 78 16.14 -6.10 -8.44
CA GLU A 78 17.03 -5.60 -9.50
C GLU A 78 18.39 -5.11 -8.95
N ALA A 79 18.41 -4.57 -7.73
CA ALA A 79 19.63 -4.16 -7.04
C ALA A 79 20.38 -5.32 -6.35
N GLY A 80 19.88 -6.57 -6.42
CA GLY A 80 20.48 -7.73 -5.76
C GLY A 80 20.28 -7.76 -4.24
N VAL A 81 19.34 -6.99 -3.71
CA VAL A 81 18.98 -6.95 -2.29
C VAL A 81 17.98 -8.05 -1.96
N GLY A 82 18.30 -8.92 -0.99
CA GLY A 82 17.46 -10.08 -0.66
C GLY A 82 16.34 -9.82 0.36
N VAL A 83 16.22 -8.61 0.91
CA VAL A 83 15.26 -8.27 1.97
C VAL A 83 14.66 -6.90 1.73
N VAL A 84 13.34 -6.79 1.86
CA VAL A 84 12.60 -5.52 1.83
C VAL A 84 11.93 -5.30 3.17
N ARG A 85 11.95 -4.06 3.68
CA ARG A 85 11.18 -3.68 4.86
C ARG A 85 9.96 -2.88 4.46
N SER A 86 8.81 -3.15 5.09
CA SER A 86 7.60 -2.33 4.87
C SER A 86 7.81 -0.88 5.29
N ASN A 87 8.70 -0.62 6.24
CA ASN A 87 9.11 0.73 6.64
C ASN A 87 9.88 1.50 5.57
N ASP A 88 10.44 0.83 4.57
CA ASP A 88 11.15 1.47 3.47
C ASP A 88 10.19 1.95 2.36
N VAL A 89 8.90 1.60 2.44
CA VAL A 89 7.87 2.17 1.57
C VAL A 89 7.72 3.65 1.89
N SER A 90 7.97 4.51 0.90
CA SER A 90 7.86 5.96 1.10
C SER A 90 6.41 6.44 1.03
N PHE A 91 6.10 7.49 1.80
CA PHE A 91 4.82 8.19 1.70
C PHE A 91 4.54 8.69 0.27
N LEU A 92 5.55 9.18 -0.44
CA LEU A 92 5.38 9.71 -1.80
C LEU A 92 4.94 8.63 -2.79
N LEU A 93 5.51 7.43 -2.67
CA LEU A 93 5.13 6.29 -3.51
C LEU A 93 3.70 5.85 -3.20
N PHE A 94 3.36 5.76 -1.92
CA PHE A 94 2.01 5.49 -1.45
C PHE A 94 1.00 6.53 -1.96
N ASP A 95 1.27 7.83 -1.83
CA ASP A 95 0.37 8.91 -2.25
C ASP A 95 0.14 8.90 -3.77
N ARG A 96 1.18 8.57 -4.55
CA ARG A 96 1.07 8.40 -6.00
C ARG A 96 0.15 7.23 -6.35
N ASN A 97 0.33 6.08 -5.70
CA ASN A 97 -0.49 4.89 -5.96
C ASN A 97 -1.93 5.08 -5.47
N MET A 98 -2.14 5.73 -4.34
CA MET A 98 -3.46 6.14 -3.85
C MET A 98 -4.18 7.07 -4.84
N THR A 99 -3.48 8.09 -5.34
CA THR A 99 -4.02 9.01 -6.36
C THR A 99 -4.36 8.28 -7.66
N SER A 100 -3.53 7.32 -8.07
CA SER A 100 -3.78 6.48 -9.24
C SER A 100 -5.04 5.63 -9.06
N ASN A 101 -5.21 4.98 -7.91
CA ASN A 101 -6.40 4.17 -7.63
C ASN A 101 -7.69 5.01 -7.64
N LEU A 102 -7.63 6.23 -7.08
CA LEU A 102 -8.73 7.18 -7.07
C LEU A 102 -9.03 7.80 -8.44
N SER A 103 -8.20 7.56 -9.47
CA SER A 103 -8.38 8.13 -10.81
C SER A 103 -9.49 7.48 -11.63
N ASP A 104 -10.00 6.32 -11.19
CA ASP A 104 -11.20 5.71 -11.75
C ASP A 104 -12.45 6.58 -11.46
N SER A 105 -13.40 6.64 -12.40
CA SER A 105 -14.61 7.45 -12.26
C SER A 105 -15.50 7.00 -11.10
N SER A 106 -15.37 5.75 -10.66
CA SER A 106 -16.11 5.17 -9.54
C SER A 106 -15.74 5.81 -8.19
N TRP A 107 -14.59 6.48 -8.11
CA TRP A 107 -14.05 7.11 -6.89
C TRP A 107 -14.09 8.64 -6.93
N THR A 108 -15.03 9.24 -7.67
CA THR A 108 -15.05 10.70 -7.87
C THR A 108 -15.18 11.46 -6.54
N GLN A 109 -16.03 10.99 -5.62
CA GLN A 109 -16.23 11.64 -4.32
C GLN A 109 -15.00 11.50 -3.42
N GLU A 110 -14.43 10.31 -3.37
CA GLU A 110 -13.25 9.97 -2.58
C GLU A 110 -12.03 10.74 -3.08
N ARG A 111 -11.88 10.88 -4.40
CA ARG A 111 -10.84 11.71 -5.02
C ARG A 111 -10.91 13.15 -4.53
N GLU A 112 -12.10 13.75 -4.51
CA GLU A 112 -12.29 15.10 -4.00
C GLU A 112 -11.93 15.20 -2.52
N ILE A 113 -12.38 14.25 -1.70
CA ILE A 113 -12.04 14.18 -0.27
C ILE A 113 -10.52 14.10 -0.10
N TYR A 114 -9.87 13.13 -0.76
CA TYR A 114 -8.44 12.87 -0.66
C TYR A 114 -7.59 14.07 -1.08
N SER A 115 -8.01 14.80 -2.12
CA SER A 115 -7.33 16.00 -2.60
C SER A 115 -7.31 17.14 -1.59
N ARG A 116 -8.30 17.18 -0.67
CA ARG A 116 -8.43 18.20 0.37
C ARG A 116 -7.85 17.77 1.72
N LEU A 117 -7.46 16.51 1.87
CA LEU A 117 -6.84 16.04 3.10
C LEU A 117 -5.51 16.75 3.33
N PRO A 118 -5.25 17.23 4.55
CA PRO A 118 -3.93 17.74 4.88
C PRO A 118 -2.91 16.59 4.84
N LEU A 119 -1.64 16.93 4.59
CA LEU A 119 -0.55 15.95 4.64
C LEU A 119 -0.44 15.33 6.04
N SER A 120 -0.41 16.18 7.08
CA SER A 120 -0.33 15.79 8.49
C SER A 120 -1.52 16.36 9.27
N ARG A 121 -1.79 15.79 10.46
CA ARG A 121 -2.81 16.35 11.36
C ARG A 121 -2.48 17.81 11.73
N PRO A 122 -3.45 18.73 11.69
CA PRO A 122 -3.26 20.06 12.25
C PRO A 122 -3.07 19.96 13.77
N HIS A 123 -2.11 20.73 14.29
CA HIS A 123 -1.82 20.85 15.73
C HIS A 123 -2.97 21.50 16.50
#